data_AF-A0A0F9J9X0-F1
#
_entry.id   AF-A0A0F9J9X0-F1
#
_cell.length_a   1.000
_cell.length_b   1.000
_cell.length_c   1.000
_cell.angle_alpha   90.00
_cell.angle_beta   90.00
_cell.angle_gamma   90.00
#
_symmetry.space_group_name_H-M   'P 1'
#
loop_
_entity.id
_entity.type
_entity.pdbx_description
1 polymer ?
#
loop_
_entity_poly.entity_id
_entity_poly.type
_entity_poly.pdbx_seq_one_letter_code
_entity_poly.pdbx_strand_id
1 'polypeptide(L)'
;MENLEQLVHGGLTAVENADSLQALDQIRVEYLGKKGAITQQAKTLGKLSAEERPAAGQKINEAKGQVEQAINARRSHLERIAIEQKLAGESIDVSLPGRGQDLGGLHPVTRTLQRIEDFFSRAGYTVEQGPEIEDDYHNFEALNIPGHHPARAMHDTFYFDAHYLLRTHTSPVQIRTMEKNEPPIRIICPGRVYRNDSDQT
;
A
#
# COMPACT_ATOMS: atom_id res chain seq x y z
N MET A 1 37.33 -51.36 -14.95
CA MET A 1 37.13 -50.14 -14.14
C MET A 1 37.34 -48.87 -14.99
N GLU A 2 38.31 -48.83 -15.91
CA GLU A 2 38.51 -47.71 -16.87
C GLU A 2 37.25 -47.28 -17.64
N ASN A 3 36.39 -48.23 -18.01
CA ASN A 3 35.14 -47.93 -18.73
C ASN A 3 34.14 -47.10 -17.89
N LEU A 4 34.13 -47.25 -16.55
CA LEU A 4 33.21 -46.51 -15.67
C LEU A 4 33.64 -45.04 -15.53
N GLU A 5 34.94 -44.79 -15.38
CA GLU A 5 35.48 -43.42 -15.31
C GLU A 5 35.28 -42.66 -16.62
N GLN A 6 35.46 -43.33 -17.77
CA GLN A 6 35.14 -42.76 -19.08
C GLN A 6 33.66 -42.40 -19.24
N LEU A 7 32.75 -43.26 -18.74
CA LEU A 7 31.31 -43.00 -18.76
C LEU A 7 30.91 -41.83 -17.84
N VAL A 8 31.53 -41.71 -16.66
CA VAL A 8 31.31 -40.57 -15.77
C VAL A 8 31.81 -39.29 -16.41
N HIS A 9 33.03 -39.28 -16.94
CA HIS A 9 33.60 -38.10 -17.60
C HIS A 9 32.77 -37.69 -18.82
N GLY A 10 32.37 -38.64 -19.66
CA GLY A 10 31.48 -38.38 -20.80
C GLY A 10 30.11 -37.84 -20.37
N GLY A 11 29.53 -38.38 -19.29
CA GLY A 11 28.28 -37.89 -18.71
C GLY A 11 28.39 -36.47 -18.17
N LEU A 12 29.47 -36.14 -17.45
CA LEU A 12 29.74 -34.80 -16.94
C LEU A 12 29.91 -33.79 -18.08
N THR A 13 30.69 -34.12 -19.11
CA THR A 13 30.88 -33.26 -20.30
C THR A 13 29.57 -33.06 -21.07
N ALA A 14 28.74 -34.11 -21.20
CA ALA A 14 27.44 -33.99 -21.84
C ALA A 14 26.50 -33.06 -21.05
N VAL A 15 26.50 -33.16 -19.72
CA VAL A 15 25.72 -32.28 -18.83
C VAL A 15 26.19 -30.82 -18.93
N GLU A 16 27.50 -30.58 -18.96
CA GLU A 16 28.05 -29.22 -19.13
C GLU A 16 27.61 -28.56 -20.44
N ASN A 17 27.57 -29.33 -21.53
CA ASN A 17 27.16 -28.89 -22.86
C ASN A 17 25.64 -28.89 -23.07
N ALA A 18 24.83 -29.22 -22.05
CA ALA A 18 23.38 -29.20 -22.17
C ALA A 18 22.85 -27.77 -22.11
N ASP A 19 22.24 -27.31 -23.21
CA ASP A 19 21.72 -25.95 -23.37
C ASP A 19 20.21 -25.82 -23.10
N SER A 20 19.52 -26.93 -22.82
CA SER A 20 18.09 -26.93 -22.52
C SER A 20 17.71 -28.02 -21.52
N LEU A 21 16.57 -27.82 -20.85
CA LEU A 21 16.00 -28.83 -19.95
C LEU A 21 15.63 -30.13 -20.70
N GLN A 22 15.25 -30.05 -21.97
CA GLN A 22 15.01 -31.22 -22.82
C GLN A 22 16.30 -31.97 -23.13
N ALA A 23 17.37 -31.27 -23.48
CA ALA A 23 18.68 -31.89 -23.70
C ALA A 23 19.19 -32.56 -22.42
N LEU A 24 18.98 -31.92 -21.27
CA LEU A 24 19.39 -32.47 -19.97
C LEU A 24 18.60 -33.72 -19.56
N ASP A 25 17.29 -33.78 -19.85
CA ASP A 25 16.48 -34.99 -19.59
C ASP A 25 16.86 -36.13 -20.55
N GLN A 26 17.23 -35.81 -21.80
CA GLN A 26 17.77 -36.81 -22.74
C GLN A 26 19.07 -37.43 -22.21
N ILE A 27 19.99 -36.61 -21.69
CA ILE A 27 21.23 -37.09 -21.06
C ILE A 27 20.94 -37.94 -19.82
N ARG A 28 19.94 -37.54 -19.00
CA ARG A 28 19.50 -38.35 -17.84
C ARG A 28 19.02 -39.73 -18.28
N VAL A 29 18.22 -39.83 -19.34
CA VAL A 29 17.73 -41.11 -19.87
C VAL A 29 18.87 -41.97 -20.42
N GLU A 30 19.82 -41.36 -21.15
CA GLU A 30 20.96 -42.03 -21.77
C GLU A 30 21.95 -42.61 -20.76
N TYR A 31 22.25 -41.90 -19.67
CA TYR A 31 23.24 -42.35 -18.68
C TYR A 31 22.62 -43.09 -17.49
N LEU A 32 21.47 -42.61 -16.98
CA LEU A 32 20.85 -43.10 -15.73
C LEU A 32 19.54 -43.87 -15.94
N GLY A 33 18.99 -43.91 -17.16
CA GLY A 33 17.74 -44.62 -17.45
C GLY A 33 17.82 -46.14 -17.28
N LYS A 34 16.69 -46.85 -17.45
CA LYS A 34 16.62 -48.33 -17.31
C LYS A 34 17.56 -49.10 -18.26
N LYS A 35 17.88 -48.50 -19.41
CA LYS A 35 18.85 -48.99 -20.40
C LYS A 35 20.10 -48.09 -20.49
N GLY A 36 20.28 -47.17 -19.55
CA GLY A 36 21.37 -46.20 -19.60
C GLY A 36 22.74 -46.81 -19.34
N ALA A 37 23.79 -46.15 -19.81
CA ALA A 37 25.15 -46.69 -19.80
C ALA A 37 25.64 -47.10 -18.39
N ILE A 38 25.34 -46.29 -17.36
CA ILE A 38 25.73 -46.60 -15.96
C ILE A 38 24.86 -47.72 -15.39
N THR A 39 23.55 -47.73 -15.70
CA THR A 39 22.62 -48.80 -15.30
C THR A 39 22.97 -50.15 -15.93
N GLN A 40 23.54 -50.16 -17.14
CA GLN A 40 24.04 -51.39 -17.76
C GLN A 40 25.28 -51.93 -17.04
N GLN A 41 26.17 -51.06 -16.57
CA GLN A 41 27.29 -51.47 -15.70
C GLN A 41 26.80 -52.02 -14.36
N ALA A 42 25.71 -51.48 -13.80
CA ALA A 42 25.11 -52.06 -12.58
C ALA A 42 24.59 -53.51 -12.80
N LYS A 43 24.17 -53.87 -14.01
CA LYS A 43 23.72 -55.25 -14.34
C LYS A 43 24.87 -56.26 -14.43
N THR A 44 26.10 -55.82 -14.70
CA THR A 44 27.26 -56.70 -14.77
C THR A 44 27.74 -57.15 -13.39
N LEU A 45 27.34 -56.45 -12.31
CA LEU A 45 27.56 -56.86 -10.91
C LEU A 45 27.01 -58.26 -10.59
N GLY A 46 25.95 -58.69 -11.30
CA GLY A 46 25.39 -60.04 -11.15
C GLY A 46 26.38 -61.16 -11.50
N LYS A 47 27.42 -60.87 -12.29
CA LYS A 47 28.42 -61.85 -12.75
C LYS A 47 29.70 -61.92 -11.89
N LEU A 48 29.84 -61.04 -10.89
CA LEU A 48 31.01 -60.99 -10.01
C LEU A 48 30.90 -61.95 -8.82
N SER A 49 32.06 -62.34 -8.27
CA SER A 49 32.18 -63.13 -7.05
C SER A 49 31.61 -62.39 -5.83
N ALA A 50 31.23 -63.11 -4.78
CA ALA A 50 30.63 -62.51 -3.58
C ALA A 50 31.56 -61.51 -2.87
N GLU A 51 32.88 -61.68 -3.00
CA GLU A 51 33.91 -60.84 -2.38
C GLU A 51 34.16 -59.53 -3.16
N GLU A 52 34.04 -59.54 -4.49
CA GLU A 52 34.30 -58.35 -5.34
C GLU A 52 33.05 -57.49 -5.57
N ARG A 53 31.86 -58.07 -5.36
CA ARG A 53 30.56 -57.41 -5.58
C ARG A 53 30.35 -56.13 -4.76
N PRO A 54 30.72 -56.06 -3.46
CA PRO A 54 30.53 -54.86 -2.64
C PRO A 54 31.36 -53.66 -3.13
N ALA A 55 32.65 -53.87 -3.41
CA ALA A 55 33.56 -52.81 -3.86
C ALA A 55 33.19 -52.27 -5.25
N ALA A 56 32.79 -53.16 -6.18
CA ALA A 56 32.32 -52.76 -7.51
C ALA A 56 30.97 -52.03 -7.45
N GLY A 57 30.05 -52.48 -6.57
CA GLY A 57 28.74 -51.84 -6.38
C GLY A 57 28.86 -50.43 -5.80
N GLN A 58 29.78 -50.23 -4.86
CA GLN A 58 30.06 -48.91 -4.29
C GLN A 58 30.54 -47.92 -5.36
N LYS A 59 31.53 -48.31 -6.18
CA LYS A 59 32.04 -47.45 -7.26
C LYS A 59 30.96 -47.08 -8.30
N ILE A 60 30.06 -48.00 -8.63
CA ILE A 60 28.95 -47.73 -9.57
C ILE A 60 27.92 -46.77 -8.95
N ASN A 61 27.63 -46.91 -7.65
CA ASN A 61 26.74 -45.98 -6.95
C ASN A 61 27.36 -44.58 -6.82
N GLU A 62 28.66 -44.49 -6.56
CA GLU A 62 29.40 -43.22 -6.55
C GLU A 62 29.37 -42.56 -7.93
N ALA A 63 29.68 -43.30 -9.00
CA ALA A 63 29.59 -42.83 -10.39
C ALA A 63 28.18 -42.34 -10.76
N LYS A 64 27.15 -43.10 -10.36
CA LYS A 64 25.75 -42.72 -10.55
C LYS A 64 25.43 -41.42 -9.80
N GLY A 65 25.84 -41.33 -8.55
CA GLY A 65 25.64 -40.15 -7.70
C GLY A 65 26.31 -38.89 -8.27
N GLN A 66 27.53 -39.00 -8.80
CA GLN A 66 28.23 -37.88 -9.43
C GLN A 66 27.48 -37.33 -10.64
N VAL A 67 27.04 -38.21 -11.55
CA VAL A 67 26.29 -37.78 -12.75
C VAL A 67 24.90 -37.24 -12.38
N GLU A 68 24.21 -37.85 -11.41
CA GLU A 68 22.93 -37.37 -10.92
C GLU A 68 23.04 -35.99 -10.25
N GLN A 69 24.08 -35.77 -9.44
CA GLN A 69 24.37 -34.46 -8.85
C GLN A 69 24.66 -33.41 -9.91
N ALA A 70 25.48 -33.74 -10.92
CA ALA A 70 25.79 -32.82 -12.01
C ALA A 70 24.53 -32.44 -12.82
N ILE A 71 23.67 -33.41 -13.14
CA ILE A 71 22.39 -33.17 -13.81
C ILE A 71 21.52 -32.23 -12.98
N ASN A 72 21.36 -32.50 -11.69
CA ASN A 72 20.54 -31.66 -10.82
C ASN A 72 21.11 -30.24 -10.71
N ALA A 73 22.43 -30.09 -10.57
CA ALA A 73 23.09 -28.79 -10.53
C ALA A 73 22.90 -27.99 -11.82
N ARG A 74 23.10 -28.63 -12.98
CA ARG A 74 22.89 -28.00 -14.29
C ARG A 74 21.43 -27.62 -14.51
N ARG A 75 20.49 -28.48 -14.08
CA ARG A 75 19.06 -28.21 -14.14
C ARG A 75 18.70 -26.94 -13.39
N SER A 76 19.10 -26.85 -12.12
CA SER A 76 18.84 -25.66 -11.29
C SER A 76 19.50 -24.42 -11.87
N HIS A 77 20.67 -24.53 -12.51
CA HIS A 77 21.31 -23.41 -13.19
C HIS A 77 20.51 -22.92 -14.40
N LEU A 78 20.06 -23.82 -15.28
CA LEU A 78 19.25 -23.48 -16.45
C LEU A 78 17.88 -22.91 -16.05
N GLU A 79 17.24 -23.48 -15.03
CA GLU A 79 15.98 -22.96 -14.48
C GLU A 79 16.16 -21.54 -13.92
N ARG A 80 17.26 -21.29 -13.21
CA ARG A 80 17.59 -19.96 -12.69
C ARG A 80 17.82 -18.94 -13.80
N ILE A 81 18.57 -19.29 -14.86
CA ILE A 81 18.78 -18.41 -16.01
C ILE A 81 17.44 -18.05 -16.67
N ALA A 82 16.56 -19.04 -16.87
CA ALA A 82 15.25 -18.81 -17.47
C ALA A 82 14.38 -17.85 -16.62
N ILE A 83 14.42 -18.00 -15.30
CA ILE A 83 13.73 -17.10 -14.36
C ILE A 83 14.33 -15.69 -14.42
N GLU A 84 15.66 -15.55 -14.34
CA GLU A 84 16.36 -14.26 -14.40
C GLU A 84 16.07 -13.51 -15.71
N GLN A 85 16.06 -14.21 -16.84
CA GLN A 85 15.68 -13.63 -18.14
C GLN A 85 14.23 -13.16 -18.18
N LYS A 86 13.30 -13.95 -17.63
CA LYS A 86 11.90 -13.56 -17.53
C LYS A 86 11.72 -12.32 -16.66
N LEU A 87 12.35 -12.29 -15.49
CA LEU A 87 12.30 -11.15 -14.57
C LEU A 87 12.89 -9.88 -15.20
N ALA A 88 14.00 -10.00 -15.92
CA ALA A 88 14.60 -8.88 -16.63
C ALA A 88 13.68 -8.34 -17.75
N GLY A 89 12.98 -9.22 -18.48
CA GLY A 89 12.02 -8.84 -19.52
C GLY A 89 10.72 -8.25 -18.99
N GLU A 90 10.30 -8.62 -17.78
CA GLU A 90 9.11 -8.11 -17.09
C GLU A 90 9.41 -6.94 -16.14
N SER A 91 10.67 -6.48 -16.10
CA SER A 91 11.07 -5.35 -15.25
C SER A 91 10.43 -4.06 -15.73
N ILE A 92 9.81 -3.33 -14.81
CA ILE A 92 9.15 -2.04 -15.05
C ILE A 92 9.78 -0.95 -14.19
N ASP A 93 9.60 0.30 -14.58
CA ASP A 93 9.94 1.44 -13.73
C ASP A 93 8.88 1.62 -12.63
N VAL A 94 9.26 1.26 -11.41
CA VAL A 94 8.40 1.36 -10.22
C VAL A 94 8.24 2.79 -9.69
N SER A 95 8.98 3.76 -10.23
CA SER A 95 8.88 5.18 -9.85
C SER A 95 7.79 5.93 -10.62
N LEU A 96 7.23 5.32 -11.66
CA LEU A 96 6.17 5.93 -12.46
C LEU A 96 4.90 6.18 -11.63
N PRO A 97 4.20 7.30 -11.86
CA PRO A 97 2.92 7.57 -11.22
C PRO A 97 1.93 6.42 -11.44
N GLY A 98 1.37 5.90 -10.36
CA GLY A 98 0.33 4.88 -10.40
C GLY A 98 -0.95 5.40 -11.04
N ARG A 99 -1.75 4.50 -11.61
CA ARG A 99 -3.10 4.83 -12.07
C ARG A 99 -4.05 4.79 -10.88
N GLY A 100 -4.70 5.90 -10.57
CA GLY A 100 -5.59 6.01 -9.42
C GLY A 100 -6.39 7.30 -9.44
N GLN A 101 -7.04 7.61 -8.32
CA GLN A 101 -7.73 8.88 -8.10
C GLN A 101 -6.90 9.75 -7.16
N ASP A 102 -6.95 11.07 -7.41
CA ASP A 102 -6.33 12.04 -6.52
C ASP A 102 -7.06 12.09 -5.18
N LEU A 103 -6.33 12.48 -4.14
CA LEU A 103 -6.90 12.71 -2.82
C LEU A 103 -7.78 13.96 -2.83
N GLY A 104 -8.98 13.84 -2.25
CA GLY A 104 -9.82 14.99 -1.97
C GLY A 104 -9.19 15.91 -0.91
N GLY A 105 -9.66 17.17 -0.87
CA GLY A 105 -9.19 18.17 0.08
C GLY A 105 -10.34 18.87 0.80
N LEU A 106 -10.08 19.32 2.02
CA LEU A 106 -10.98 20.21 2.74
C LEU A 106 -10.87 21.65 2.20
N HIS A 107 -11.99 22.37 2.19
CA HIS A 107 -12.01 23.79 1.86
C HIS A 107 -11.09 24.59 2.81
N PRO A 108 -10.33 25.60 2.33
CA PRO A 108 -9.41 26.37 3.18
C PRO A 108 -10.07 26.95 4.44
N VAL A 109 -11.31 27.45 4.31
CA VAL A 109 -12.08 27.96 5.46
C VAL A 109 -12.33 26.87 6.50
N THR A 110 -12.68 25.65 6.08
CA THR A 110 -12.87 24.51 7.00
C THR A 110 -11.57 24.16 7.71
N ARG A 111 -10.44 24.16 6.99
CA ARG A 111 -9.12 23.89 7.60
C ARG A 111 -8.75 24.93 8.66
N THR A 112 -9.00 26.20 8.36
CA THR A 112 -8.76 27.30 9.31
C THR A 112 -9.68 27.18 10.52
N LEU A 113 -10.97 26.89 10.30
CA LEU A 113 -11.95 26.73 11.36
C LEU A 113 -11.56 25.61 12.33
N GLN A 114 -11.27 24.41 11.79
CA GLN A 114 -10.84 23.26 12.58
C GLN A 114 -9.55 23.54 13.36
N ARG A 115 -8.62 24.29 12.77
CA ARG A 115 -7.38 24.67 13.45
C ARG A 115 -7.64 25.64 14.62
N ILE A 116 -8.55 26.59 14.47
CA ILE A 116 -8.96 27.50 15.55
C ILE A 116 -9.67 26.71 16.65
N GLU A 117 -10.62 25.84 16.29
CA GLU A 117 -11.35 24.98 17.24
C GLU A 117 -10.42 24.08 18.05
N ASP A 118 -9.41 23.49 17.42
CA ASP A 118 -8.41 22.65 18.08
C ASP A 118 -7.59 23.43 19.13
N PHE A 119 -7.23 24.69 18.86
CA PHE A 119 -6.51 25.50 19.85
C PHE A 119 -7.35 25.81 21.09
N PHE A 120 -8.61 26.19 20.90
CA PHE A 120 -9.49 26.59 22.00
C PHE A 120 -10.03 25.40 22.80
N SER A 121 -10.32 24.27 22.14
CA SER A 121 -10.74 23.04 22.83
C SER A 121 -9.67 22.53 23.79
N ARG A 122 -8.39 22.61 23.43
CA ARG A 122 -7.26 22.29 24.32
C ARG A 122 -7.14 23.24 25.53
N ALA A 123 -7.68 24.45 25.42
CA ALA A 123 -7.75 25.42 26.52
C ALA A 123 -9.04 25.30 27.37
N GLY A 124 -9.89 24.30 27.09
CA GLY A 124 -11.12 24.04 27.84
C GLY A 124 -12.31 24.90 27.39
N TYR A 125 -12.32 25.37 26.14
CA TYR A 125 -13.50 25.99 25.52
C TYR A 125 -14.34 24.92 24.82
N THR A 126 -15.66 25.04 24.86
CA THR A 126 -16.57 24.23 24.05
C THR A 126 -16.97 24.95 22.75
N VAL A 127 -17.37 24.20 21.74
CA VAL A 127 -17.84 24.74 20.46
C VAL A 127 -19.37 24.77 20.48
N GLU A 128 -19.95 25.95 20.36
CA GLU A 128 -21.41 26.13 20.29
C GLU A 128 -21.83 26.64 18.92
N GLN A 129 -22.92 26.10 18.39
CA GLN A 129 -23.50 26.51 17.11
C GLN A 129 -24.97 26.87 17.30
N GLY A 130 -25.47 27.74 16.42
CA GLY A 130 -26.86 28.15 16.43
C GLY A 130 -27.37 28.49 15.03
N PRO A 131 -28.64 28.88 14.93
CA PRO A 131 -29.29 29.12 13.65
C PRO A 131 -28.66 30.29 12.90
N GLU A 132 -28.77 30.25 11.57
CA GLU A 132 -28.27 31.30 10.68
C GLU A 132 -29.31 32.39 10.42
N ILE A 133 -30.59 32.05 10.54
CA ILE A 133 -31.70 32.99 10.61
C ILE A 133 -31.93 33.28 12.09
N GLU A 134 -31.88 34.55 12.47
CA GLU A 134 -32.03 35.03 13.84
C GLU A 134 -33.11 36.10 13.92
N ASP A 135 -33.60 36.33 15.13
CA ASP A 135 -34.49 37.43 15.43
C ASP A 135 -33.72 38.73 15.78
N ASP A 136 -34.40 39.88 15.69
CA ASP A 136 -33.82 41.19 16.00
C ASP A 136 -33.30 41.29 17.44
N TYR A 137 -33.93 40.57 18.37
CA TYR A 137 -33.54 40.58 19.78
C TYR A 137 -32.14 39.96 19.97
N HIS A 138 -31.93 38.73 19.52
CA HIS A 138 -30.67 38.02 19.72
C HIS A 138 -29.55 38.57 18.83
N ASN A 139 -29.86 39.07 17.63
CA ASN A 139 -28.86 39.66 16.75
C ASN A 139 -28.49 41.10 17.12
N PHE A 140 -29.35 41.86 17.82
CA PHE A 140 -29.06 43.26 18.13
C PHE A 140 -29.42 43.69 19.56
N GLU A 141 -30.69 43.61 19.98
CA GLU A 141 -31.12 44.20 21.28
C GLU A 141 -30.35 43.65 22.48
N ALA A 142 -30.19 42.33 22.54
CA ALA A 142 -29.45 41.63 23.61
C ALA A 142 -27.95 41.98 23.64
N LEU A 143 -27.42 42.54 22.54
CA LEU A 143 -26.05 43.03 22.40
C LEU A 143 -25.93 44.54 22.68
N ASN A 144 -26.96 45.13 23.30
CA ASN A 144 -27.05 46.56 23.58
C ASN A 144 -27.01 47.44 22.32
N ILE A 145 -27.55 46.94 21.21
CA ILE A 145 -27.68 47.66 19.95
C ILE A 145 -29.15 48.00 19.77
N PRO A 146 -29.65 49.19 20.16
CA PRO A 146 -31.07 49.55 20.02
C PRO A 146 -31.47 49.88 18.58
N GLY A 147 -32.77 49.96 18.29
CA GLY A 147 -33.33 50.17 16.94
C GLY A 147 -32.79 51.37 16.15
N HIS A 148 -32.39 52.44 16.84
CA HIS A 148 -31.84 53.67 16.25
C HIS A 148 -30.30 53.65 16.13
N HIS A 149 -29.66 52.51 16.45
CA HIS A 149 -28.21 52.39 16.39
C HIS A 149 -27.72 52.25 14.94
N PRO A 150 -26.66 52.96 14.51
CA PRO A 150 -26.14 52.90 13.14
C PRO A 150 -25.77 51.48 12.68
N ALA A 151 -25.36 50.59 13.59
CA ALA A 151 -25.07 49.20 13.27
C ALA A 151 -26.28 48.37 12.78
N ARG A 152 -27.50 48.88 12.93
CA ARG A 152 -28.73 48.30 12.37
C ARG A 152 -29.12 48.89 11.02
N ALA A 153 -28.31 49.79 10.47
CA ALA A 153 -28.63 50.43 9.21
C ALA A 153 -28.95 49.37 8.14
N MET A 154 -30.06 49.57 7.44
CA MET A 154 -30.65 48.60 6.51
C MET A 154 -29.74 48.18 5.34
N HIS A 155 -28.61 48.85 5.13
CA HIS A 155 -27.76 48.60 3.98
C HIS A 155 -26.92 47.31 4.09
N ASP A 156 -26.62 46.84 5.31
CA ASP A 156 -25.66 45.74 5.51
C ASP A 156 -26.28 44.43 6.04
N THR A 157 -27.58 44.41 6.32
CA THR A 157 -28.28 43.24 6.92
C THR A 157 -29.40 42.74 6.02
N PHE A 158 -29.47 41.42 5.82
CA PHE A 158 -30.55 40.80 5.06
C PHE A 158 -31.76 40.50 5.96
N TYR A 159 -32.82 41.29 5.82
CA TYR A 159 -34.08 41.11 6.54
C TYR A 159 -35.07 40.26 5.74
N PHE A 160 -35.82 39.40 6.44
CA PHE A 160 -37.01 38.72 5.90
C PHE A 160 -38.27 39.54 6.18
N ASP A 161 -38.39 40.07 7.39
CA ASP A 161 -39.45 40.96 7.85
C ASP A 161 -38.92 41.88 8.97
N ALA A 162 -39.82 42.49 9.75
CA ALA A 162 -39.45 43.40 10.84
C ALA A 162 -38.81 42.70 12.05
N HIS A 163 -38.86 41.37 12.13
CA HIS A 163 -38.43 40.58 13.28
C HIS A 163 -37.32 39.59 12.96
N TYR A 164 -37.24 39.08 11.72
CA TYR A 164 -36.29 38.04 11.32
C TYR A 164 -35.30 38.51 10.25
N LEU A 165 -34.06 38.03 10.37
CA LEU A 165 -32.93 38.39 9.51
C LEU A 165 -31.90 37.26 9.42
N LEU A 166 -31.01 37.32 8.43
CA LEU A 166 -29.79 36.51 8.42
C LEU A 166 -28.74 37.13 9.33
N ARG A 167 -28.18 36.34 10.26
CA ARG A 167 -27.27 36.85 11.30
C ARG A 167 -26.02 37.52 10.69
N THR A 168 -25.64 38.66 11.26
CA THR A 168 -24.48 39.46 10.80
C THR A 168 -23.16 39.10 11.51
N HIS A 169 -23.28 38.31 12.58
CA HIS A 169 -22.21 37.77 13.42
C HIS A 169 -22.74 36.57 14.22
N THR A 170 -21.86 35.79 14.87
CA THR A 170 -22.25 34.61 15.67
C THR A 170 -22.55 34.90 17.14
N SER A 171 -22.58 36.18 17.55
CA SER A 171 -22.98 36.63 18.89
C SER A 171 -24.36 36.14 19.37
N PRO A 172 -25.39 35.92 18.52
CA PRO A 172 -26.66 35.32 18.96
C PRO A 172 -26.49 33.99 19.70
N VAL A 173 -25.54 33.16 19.25
CA VAL A 173 -25.23 31.88 19.91
C VAL A 173 -24.70 32.11 21.33
N GLN A 174 -23.94 33.18 21.54
CA GLN A 174 -23.39 33.54 22.86
C GLN A 174 -24.51 33.96 23.80
N ILE A 175 -25.44 34.82 23.35
CA ILE A 175 -26.63 35.23 24.13
C ILE A 175 -27.44 33.99 24.53
N ARG A 176 -27.80 33.15 23.55
CA ARG A 176 -28.58 31.92 23.80
C ARG A 176 -27.87 30.96 24.75
N THR A 177 -26.54 30.93 24.74
CA THR A 177 -25.76 30.09 25.67
C THR A 177 -25.81 30.66 27.08
N MET A 178 -25.68 31.97 27.25
CA MET A 178 -25.76 32.65 28.55
C MET A 178 -27.17 32.65 29.15
N GLU A 179 -28.21 32.62 28.33
CA GLU A 179 -29.61 32.47 28.82
C GLU A 179 -29.89 31.06 29.37
N LYS A 180 -29.18 30.05 28.86
CA LYS A 180 -29.41 28.65 29.22
C LYS A 180 -28.46 28.12 30.29
N ASN A 181 -27.31 28.77 30.50
CA ASN A 181 -26.25 28.29 31.37
C ASN A 181 -25.77 29.41 32.30
N GLU A 182 -25.43 29.06 33.53
CA GLU A 182 -24.78 29.97 34.47
C GLU A 182 -23.25 29.96 34.32
N PRO A 183 -22.55 31.04 34.68
CA PRO A 183 -21.09 31.07 34.74
C PRO A 183 -20.50 29.95 35.62
N PRO A 184 -19.30 29.42 35.30
CA PRO A 184 -18.37 29.89 34.27
C PRO A 184 -18.69 29.36 32.85
N ILE A 185 -18.67 30.24 31.86
CA ILE A 185 -18.89 29.92 30.44
C ILE A 185 -17.59 30.13 29.65
N ARG A 186 -17.18 29.12 28.87
CA ARG A 186 -16.02 29.19 27.96
C ARG A 186 -16.40 28.55 26.63
N ILE A 187 -16.78 29.37 25.66
CA ILE A 187 -17.27 28.90 24.37
C ILE A 187 -16.59 29.61 23.21
N ILE A 188 -16.54 28.95 22.06
CA ILE A 188 -16.30 29.57 20.76
C ILE A 188 -17.49 29.26 19.84
N CYS A 189 -17.88 30.24 19.03
CA CYS A 189 -19.09 30.15 18.20
C CYS A 189 -18.75 30.28 16.71
N PRO A 190 -18.21 29.23 16.07
CA PRO A 190 -17.98 29.22 14.63
C PRO A 190 -19.31 29.17 13.86
N GLY A 191 -19.36 29.83 12.70
CA GLY A 191 -20.56 29.77 11.87
C GLY A 191 -20.53 30.74 10.70
N ARG A 192 -21.42 30.51 9.73
CA ARG A 192 -21.63 31.43 8.61
C ARG A 192 -22.34 32.69 9.08
N VAL A 193 -22.00 33.81 8.45
CA VAL A 193 -22.61 35.12 8.70
C VAL A 193 -22.88 35.78 7.36
N TYR A 194 -23.82 36.70 7.35
CA TYR A 194 -24.33 37.30 6.12
C TYR A 194 -24.31 38.81 6.28
N ARG A 195 -23.69 39.48 5.32
CA ARG A 195 -23.71 40.94 5.21
C ARG A 195 -23.99 41.31 3.77
N ASN A 196 -24.84 42.30 3.59
CA ASN A 196 -25.13 42.85 2.27
C ASN A 196 -24.05 43.87 1.89
N ASP A 197 -22.82 43.36 1.73
CA ASP A 197 -21.67 44.14 1.35
C ASP A 197 -21.38 43.86 -0.13
N SER A 198 -21.82 44.76 -1.02
CA SER A 198 -21.59 44.63 -2.46
C SER A 198 -20.37 45.42 -2.88
N ASP A 199 -19.22 45.09 -2.32
CA ASP A 199 -17.96 45.61 -2.85
C ASP A 199 -17.63 44.86 -4.15
N GLN A 200 -17.58 45.61 -5.26
CA GLN A 200 -16.92 45.14 -6.48
C GLN A 200 -15.41 45.13 -6.22
N THR A 201 -14.88 44.00 -5.76
CA THR A 201 -13.44 43.68 -5.91
C THR A 201 -13.17 43.02 -7.25
#